data_AF-A0A3P1XBB2-F1
#
_entry.id   AF-A0A3P1XBB2-F1
#
_cell.length_a   1.000
_cell.length_b   1.000
_cell.length_c   1.000
_cell.angle_alpha   90.00
_cell.angle_beta   90.00
_cell.angle_gamma   90.00
#
_symmetry.space_group_name_H-M   'P 1'
#
loop_
_entity.id
_entity.type
_entity.pdbx_description
1 polymer ?
#
loop_
_entity_poly.entity_id
_entity_poly.type
_entity_poly.pdbx_seq_one_letter_code
_entity_poly.pdbx_strand_id
1 'polypeptide(L)'
;MPAGTEATYRAAPVWKNFKIDAGSMLYYDFTYNKLHYKITGSGSRFYHYYVKVVPEKAGMFNYSEGKRPTGNVTIPERFSRKVGIATHTYTVTEIGDYAFYNCKGLTSVSIPNTVQVIGNEAFRECSWMTSVRISGNALRKIGDAAFAGC
;
A
#
# COMPACT_ATOMS: atom_id res chain seq x y z
N MET A 1 -12.26 30.36 -19.91
CA MET A 1 -12.51 28.89 -19.92
C MET A 1 -12.82 28.50 -21.35
N PRO A 2 -12.28 27.39 -21.89
CA PRO A 2 -12.63 26.99 -23.25
C PRO A 2 -14.15 26.76 -23.34
N ALA A 3 -14.75 27.12 -24.47
CA ALA A 3 -16.18 26.92 -24.72
C ALA A 3 -16.44 25.43 -25.00
N GLY A 4 -17.51 24.87 -24.41
CA GLY A 4 -17.92 23.49 -24.63
C GLY A 4 -18.89 22.97 -23.58
N THR A 5 -19.63 21.93 -23.93
CA THR A 5 -20.50 21.16 -23.03
C THR A 5 -19.78 19.90 -22.55
N GLU A 6 -20.20 19.32 -21.42
CA GLU A 6 -19.63 18.07 -20.91
C GLU A 6 -19.62 16.94 -21.98
N ALA A 7 -20.69 16.84 -22.77
CA ALA A 7 -20.82 15.86 -23.84
C ALA A 7 -19.77 16.06 -24.95
N THR A 8 -19.47 17.31 -25.32
CA THR A 8 -18.46 17.61 -26.35
C THR A 8 -17.05 17.32 -25.85
N TYR A 9 -16.77 17.53 -24.56
CA TYR A 9 -15.50 17.11 -23.96
C TYR A 9 -15.35 15.59 -23.88
N ARG A 10 -16.38 14.85 -23.47
CA ARG A 10 -16.32 13.37 -23.38
C ARG A 10 -16.11 12.67 -24.73
N ALA A 11 -16.56 13.28 -25.82
CA ALA A 11 -16.42 12.74 -27.18
C ALA A 11 -15.05 13.02 -27.82
N ALA A 12 -14.23 13.92 -27.28
CA ALA A 12 -12.98 14.30 -27.93
C ALA A 12 -11.94 13.14 -27.87
N PRO A 13 -11.25 12.82 -28.98
CA PRO A 13 -10.33 11.69 -29.08
C PRO A 13 -9.21 11.68 -28.03
N VAL A 14 -8.83 12.88 -27.55
CA VAL A 14 -7.79 13.08 -26.53
C VAL A 14 -8.16 12.41 -25.20
N TRP A 15 -9.46 12.25 -24.92
CA TRP A 15 -9.98 11.64 -23.70
C TRP A 15 -10.35 10.17 -23.86
N LYS A 16 -10.24 9.60 -25.08
CA LYS A 16 -10.61 8.21 -25.38
C LYS A 16 -9.84 7.18 -24.53
N ASN A 17 -8.64 7.54 -24.10
CA ASN A 17 -7.79 6.78 -23.19
C ASN A 17 -7.62 7.45 -21.82
N PHE A 18 -8.24 8.62 -21.61
CA PHE A 18 -8.19 9.32 -20.34
C PHE A 18 -9.27 8.74 -19.42
N LYS A 19 -8.86 7.79 -18.60
CA LYS A 19 -9.67 7.35 -17.48
C LYS A 19 -9.41 8.33 -16.33
N ILE A 20 -10.44 9.05 -15.92
CA ILE A 20 -10.50 9.52 -14.53
C ILE A 20 -10.64 8.22 -13.73
N ASP A 21 -9.56 7.74 -13.11
CA ASP A 21 -9.72 6.92 -11.91
C ASP A 21 -10.54 7.81 -10.98
N ALA A 22 -11.83 7.50 -10.81
CA ALA A 22 -12.70 8.26 -9.94
C ALA A 22 -11.95 8.47 -8.64
N GLY A 23 -11.64 9.74 -8.32
CA GLY A 23 -10.80 10.08 -7.17
C GLY A 23 -11.23 9.28 -5.94
N SER A 24 -10.30 8.46 -5.44
CA SER A 24 -10.29 7.86 -4.10
C SER A 24 -11.60 7.30 -3.53
N MET A 25 -12.24 6.35 -4.21
CA MET A 25 -13.04 5.33 -3.49
C MET A 25 -12.17 4.18 -2.97
N LEU A 26 -10.93 4.07 -3.47
CA LEU A 26 -10.00 3.05 -3.03
C LEU A 26 -9.26 3.50 -1.78
N TYR A 27 -9.08 2.57 -0.85
CA TYR A 27 -8.41 2.84 0.42
C TYR A 27 -6.90 3.12 0.26
N TYR A 28 -6.32 2.61 -0.83
CA TYR A 28 -4.92 2.74 -1.24
C TYR A 28 -4.77 3.62 -2.48
N ASP A 29 -3.59 4.20 -2.69
CA ASP A 29 -3.27 5.08 -3.84
C ASP A 29 -2.75 4.30 -5.04
N PHE A 30 -1.99 3.22 -4.81
CA PHE A 30 -1.48 2.36 -5.86
C PHE A 30 -1.06 0.99 -5.33
N THR A 31 -0.74 0.07 -6.25
CA THR A 31 -0.22 -1.25 -5.92
C THR A 31 1.22 -1.43 -6.42
N TYR A 32 2.01 -2.21 -5.70
CA TYR A 32 3.36 -2.60 -6.10
C TYR A 32 3.70 -3.97 -5.50
N ASN A 33 4.23 -4.90 -6.31
CA ASN A 33 4.50 -6.28 -5.89
C ASN A 33 3.32 -6.96 -5.18
N LYS A 34 2.10 -6.79 -5.70
CA LYS A 34 0.83 -7.31 -5.14
C LYS A 34 0.45 -6.76 -3.76
N LEU A 35 1.14 -5.75 -3.26
CA LEU A 35 0.80 -5.03 -2.04
C LEU A 35 0.15 -3.69 -2.39
N HIS A 36 -0.66 -3.16 -1.47
CA HIS A 36 -1.34 -1.89 -1.62
C HIS A 36 -0.66 -0.82 -0.76
N TYR A 37 -0.49 0.36 -1.33
CA TYR A 37 0.25 1.45 -0.71
C TYR A 37 -0.57 2.72 -0.66
N LYS A 38 -0.43 3.44 0.45
CA LYS A 38 -0.95 4.78 0.63
C LYS A 38 0.20 5.76 0.87
N ILE A 39 0.20 6.87 0.15
CA ILE A 39 1.13 7.98 0.30
C ILE A 39 0.80 8.69 1.62
N THR A 40 1.82 8.82 2.46
CA THR A 40 1.72 9.46 3.78
C THR A 40 2.43 10.82 3.81
N GLY A 41 3.26 11.11 2.81
CA GLY A 41 3.91 12.41 2.66
C GLY A 41 4.86 12.45 1.47
N SER A 42 5.41 13.63 1.22
CA SER A 42 6.49 13.86 0.26
C SER A 42 7.81 14.18 0.98
N GLY A 43 8.91 13.72 0.40
CA GLY A 43 10.25 14.09 0.83
C GLY A 43 10.69 15.44 0.25
N SER A 44 11.83 15.95 0.72
CA SER A 44 12.44 17.19 0.22
C SER A 44 13.04 17.07 -1.19
N ARG A 45 13.32 15.85 -1.64
CA ARG A 45 13.79 15.56 -3.01
C ARG A 45 12.61 15.47 -3.97
N PHE A 46 12.77 16.02 -5.17
CA PHE A 46 11.76 15.92 -6.22
C PHE A 46 11.31 14.46 -6.44
N TYR A 47 9.99 14.27 -6.48
CA TYR A 47 9.34 12.98 -6.71
C TYR A 47 9.70 11.88 -5.70
N HIS A 48 10.14 12.26 -4.50
CA HIS A 48 10.30 11.34 -3.38
C HIS A 48 9.07 11.35 -2.49
N TYR A 49 8.55 10.18 -2.15
CA TYR A 49 7.35 10.01 -1.32
C TYR A 49 7.59 9.00 -0.20
N TYR A 50 6.90 9.23 0.91
CA TYR A 50 6.77 8.25 1.98
C TYR A 50 5.45 7.52 1.82
N VAL A 51 5.48 6.21 2.04
CA VAL A 51 4.29 5.37 1.89
C VAL A 51 4.16 4.40 3.05
N LYS A 52 2.93 3.96 3.25
CA LYS A 52 2.61 2.85 4.12
C LYS A 52 1.93 1.72 3.37
N VAL A 53 2.18 0.49 3.80
CA VAL A 53 1.44 -0.68 3.34
C VAL A 53 0.05 -0.66 3.96
N VAL A 54 -0.99 -0.92 3.17
CA VAL A 54 -2.40 -0.90 3.60
C VAL A 54 -3.14 -2.12 3.03
N PRO A 55 -4.31 -2.49 3.58
CA PRO A 55 -5.21 -3.42 2.91
C PRO A 55 -5.78 -2.91 1.57
N GLU A 56 -6.50 -3.80 0.87
CA GLU A 56 -7.31 -3.48 -0.32
C GLU A 56 -8.45 -2.51 -0.01
N LYS A 57 -9.10 -2.70 1.14
CA LYS A 57 -10.30 -1.99 1.56
C LYS A 57 -10.16 -1.55 3.00
N ALA A 58 -10.88 -0.49 3.38
CA ALA A 58 -11.00 -0.07 4.76
C ALA A 58 -11.87 -1.04 5.59
N GLY A 59 -11.64 -1.10 6.91
CA GLY A 59 -12.43 -1.89 7.85
C GLY A 59 -12.04 -3.37 7.93
N MET A 60 -12.78 -4.18 8.72
CA MET A 60 -12.43 -5.58 9.03
C MET A 60 -12.47 -6.56 7.84
N PHE A 61 -13.28 -6.28 6.80
CA PHE A 61 -13.31 -7.05 5.55
C PHE A 61 -12.41 -6.41 4.50
N ASN A 62 -11.15 -6.26 4.90
CA ASN A 62 -10.13 -5.47 4.26
C ASN A 62 -9.60 -6.06 2.93
N TYR A 63 -9.92 -7.33 2.62
CA TYR A 63 -9.55 -8.02 1.39
C TYR A 63 -10.72 -8.79 0.78
N SER A 64 -10.86 -8.68 -0.54
CA SER A 64 -11.75 -9.53 -1.33
C SER A 64 -11.24 -10.98 -1.33
N GLU A 65 -12.14 -11.93 -1.61
CA GLU A 65 -11.78 -13.34 -1.70
C GLU A 65 -10.66 -13.57 -2.73
N GLY A 66 -9.67 -14.40 -2.37
CA GLY A 66 -8.51 -14.70 -3.22
C GLY A 66 -7.52 -13.54 -3.44
N LYS A 67 -7.73 -12.35 -2.84
CA LYS A 67 -6.83 -11.19 -2.96
C LYS A 67 -5.86 -11.01 -1.79
N ARG A 68 -6.03 -11.79 -0.73
CA ARG A 68 -5.14 -11.76 0.44
C ARG A 68 -3.71 -12.14 0.05
N PRO A 69 -2.68 -11.41 0.53
CA PRO A 69 -1.30 -11.84 0.44
C PRO A 69 -1.09 -13.26 0.99
N THR A 70 -0.28 -14.05 0.29
CA THR A 70 0.05 -15.44 0.64
C THR A 70 1.55 -15.72 0.46
N GLY A 71 2.03 -16.80 1.08
CA GLY A 71 3.41 -17.23 1.02
C GLY A 71 4.35 -16.28 1.75
N ASN A 72 5.57 -16.14 1.20
CA ASN A 72 6.59 -15.27 1.76
C ASN A 72 6.48 -13.87 1.14
N VAL A 73 6.27 -12.86 1.98
CA VAL A 73 6.16 -11.46 1.55
C VAL A 73 7.40 -10.68 1.96
N THR A 74 8.05 -10.05 0.99
CA THR A 74 9.14 -9.10 1.24
C THR A 74 8.65 -7.69 0.99
N ILE A 75 8.57 -6.88 2.05
CA ILE A 75 8.24 -5.47 1.94
C ILE A 75 9.52 -4.72 1.53
N PRO A 76 9.53 -4.02 0.39
CA PRO A 76 10.72 -3.32 -0.07
C PRO A 76 11.01 -2.11 0.82
N GLU A 77 12.29 -1.85 1.09
CA GLU A 77 12.70 -0.61 1.77
C GLU A 77 12.30 0.63 0.95
N ARG A 78 12.64 0.57 -0.35
CA ARG A 78 12.32 1.59 -1.34
C ARG A 78 12.04 0.95 -2.69
N PHE A 79 11.27 1.62 -3.51
CA PHE A 79 11.10 1.29 -4.92
C PHE A 79 10.88 2.54 -5.75
N SER A 80 11.12 2.42 -7.05
CA SER A 80 10.90 3.51 -8.00
C SER A 80 9.95 3.09 -9.11
N ARG A 81 9.13 4.03 -9.58
CA ARG A 81 8.23 3.82 -10.72
C ARG A 81 8.31 5.02 -11.66
N LYS A 82 8.14 4.77 -12.95
CA LYS A 82 8.02 5.85 -13.93
C LYS A 82 6.58 6.34 -13.97
N VAL A 83 6.38 7.65 -13.80
CA VAL A 83 5.07 8.32 -13.95
C VAL A 83 5.26 9.45 -14.94
N GLY A 84 4.74 9.27 -16.14
CA GLY A 84 5.04 10.14 -17.28
C GLY A 84 6.54 10.16 -17.57
N ILE A 85 7.14 11.34 -17.52
CA ILE A 85 8.58 11.56 -17.78
C ILE A 85 9.45 11.45 -16.51
N ALA A 86 8.87 11.44 -15.33
CA ALA A 86 9.60 11.49 -14.06
C ALA A 86 9.68 10.13 -13.37
N THR A 87 10.83 9.85 -12.76
CA THR A 87 11.02 8.69 -11.89
C THR A 87 10.63 9.06 -10.46
N HIS A 88 9.56 8.47 -9.98
CA HIS A 88 9.10 8.65 -8.61
C HIS A 88 9.72 7.57 -7.73
N THR A 89 10.18 7.96 -6.54
CA THR A 89 10.77 7.05 -5.56
C THR A 89 9.93 7.05 -4.30
N TYR A 90 9.66 5.86 -3.77
CA TYR A 90 8.82 5.64 -2.61
C TYR A 90 9.63 4.94 -1.54
N THR A 91 9.63 5.48 -0.33
CA THR A 91 10.19 4.85 0.87
C THR A 91 9.07 4.30 1.73
N VAL A 92 9.12 3.00 2.05
CA VAL A 92 8.11 2.38 2.93
C VAL A 92 8.49 2.65 4.38
N THR A 93 7.64 3.38 5.10
CA THR A 93 7.91 3.80 6.49
C THR A 93 6.97 3.18 7.51
N GLU A 94 5.86 2.60 7.08
CA GLU A 94 4.82 2.08 7.96
C GLU A 94 4.12 0.88 7.34
N ILE A 95 3.71 -0.05 8.19
CA ILE A 95 2.73 -1.07 7.90
C ILE A 95 1.47 -0.62 8.62
N GLY A 96 0.45 -0.22 7.87
CA GLY A 96 -0.76 0.39 8.42
C GLY A 96 -1.66 -0.58 9.17
N ASP A 97 -2.67 -0.03 9.83
CA ASP A 97 -3.68 -0.81 10.51
C ASP A 97 -4.34 -1.82 9.56
N TYR A 98 -4.53 -3.04 10.06
CA TYR A 98 -5.12 -4.14 9.29
C TYR A 98 -4.40 -4.47 7.96
N ALA A 99 -3.14 -4.05 7.74
CA ALA A 99 -2.40 -4.25 6.48
C ALA A 99 -2.45 -5.68 5.94
N PHE A 100 -2.42 -6.68 6.81
CA PHE A 100 -2.44 -8.10 6.51
C PHE A 100 -3.47 -8.84 7.36
N TYR A 101 -4.51 -8.15 7.87
CA TYR A 101 -5.53 -8.79 8.71
C TYR A 101 -6.14 -10.02 8.01
N ASN A 102 -6.20 -11.13 8.75
CA ASN A 102 -6.74 -12.42 8.32
C ASN A 102 -6.07 -12.98 7.04
N CYS A 103 -4.81 -12.62 6.77
CA CYS A 103 -4.03 -13.21 5.68
C CYS A 103 -3.52 -14.60 6.07
N LYS A 104 -4.43 -15.56 6.18
CA LYS A 104 -4.13 -16.95 6.60
C LYS A 104 -3.11 -17.66 5.71
N GLY A 105 -3.00 -17.27 4.44
CA GLY A 105 -2.02 -17.84 3.53
C GLY A 105 -0.61 -17.27 3.67
N LEU A 106 -0.40 -16.22 4.45
CA LEU A 106 0.91 -15.59 4.67
C LEU A 106 1.76 -16.48 5.58
N THR A 107 2.92 -16.92 5.10
CA THR A 107 3.81 -17.84 5.85
C THR A 107 4.99 -17.11 6.48
N SER A 108 5.49 -16.06 5.84
CA SER A 108 6.51 -15.20 6.44
C SER A 108 6.46 -13.78 5.89
N VAL A 109 6.97 -12.84 6.68
CA VAL A 109 7.14 -11.45 6.26
C VAL A 109 8.55 -10.94 6.56
N SER A 110 9.18 -10.30 5.58
CA SER A 110 10.42 -9.54 5.75
C SER A 110 10.11 -8.04 5.75
N ILE A 111 10.32 -7.41 6.91
CA ILE A 111 10.09 -6.00 7.18
C ILE A 111 11.43 -5.25 7.06
N PRO A 112 11.54 -4.20 6.23
CA PRO A 112 12.79 -3.50 5.97
C PRO A 112 13.13 -2.48 7.07
N ASN A 113 14.37 -1.99 7.06
CA ASN A 113 14.91 -1.06 8.06
C ASN A 113 14.33 0.35 8.03
N THR A 114 13.50 0.70 7.06
CA THR A 114 12.84 2.01 6.99
C THR A 114 11.49 2.02 7.69
N VAL A 115 10.93 0.85 8.01
CA VAL A 115 9.64 0.75 8.70
C VAL A 115 9.81 1.15 10.16
N GLN A 116 9.08 2.18 10.56
CA GLN A 116 9.09 2.76 11.90
C GLN A 116 7.87 2.35 12.72
N VAL A 117 6.76 2.01 12.05
CA VAL A 117 5.49 1.69 12.70
C VAL A 117 4.87 0.45 12.07
N ILE A 118 4.41 -0.46 12.92
CA ILE A 118 3.45 -1.52 12.59
C ILE A 118 2.13 -1.14 13.28
N GLY A 119 1.06 -1.01 12.50
CA GLY A 119 -0.25 -0.56 12.97
C GLY A 119 -1.00 -1.59 13.79
N ASN A 120 -2.18 -1.19 14.27
CA ASN A 120 -3.07 -2.04 15.05
C ASN A 120 -3.59 -3.18 14.17
N GLU A 121 -3.63 -4.39 14.74
CA GLU A 121 -4.12 -5.60 14.07
C GLU A 121 -3.47 -5.87 12.69
N ALA A 122 -2.27 -5.32 12.44
CA ALA A 122 -1.62 -5.33 11.14
C ALA A 122 -1.43 -6.75 10.56
N PHE A 123 -1.18 -7.75 11.38
CA PHE A 123 -1.04 -9.17 11.01
C PHE A 123 -1.99 -10.07 11.80
N ARG A 124 -3.04 -9.51 12.39
CA ARG A 124 -3.97 -10.30 13.21
C ARG A 124 -4.64 -11.41 12.39
N GLU A 125 -4.80 -12.59 12.97
CA GLU A 125 -5.35 -13.81 12.33
C GLU A 125 -4.53 -14.30 11.11
N CYS A 126 -3.24 -13.97 11.01
CA CYS A 126 -2.30 -14.58 10.06
C CYS A 126 -1.86 -15.98 10.51
N SER A 127 -2.80 -16.92 10.66
CA SER A 127 -2.62 -18.19 11.37
C SER A 127 -1.58 -19.19 10.80
N TRP A 128 -1.01 -18.95 9.63
CA TRP A 128 0.08 -19.77 9.06
C TRP A 128 1.43 -19.04 9.07
N MET A 129 1.51 -17.86 9.67
CA MET A 129 2.73 -17.06 9.69
C MET A 129 3.70 -17.62 10.72
N THR A 130 4.78 -18.23 10.26
CA THR A 130 5.79 -18.88 11.11
C THR A 130 7.01 -18.00 11.37
N SER A 131 7.18 -16.93 10.60
CA SER A 131 8.37 -16.08 10.68
C SER A 131 8.11 -14.62 10.34
N VAL A 132 8.58 -13.73 11.20
CA VAL A 132 8.62 -12.28 11.00
C VAL A 132 10.08 -11.84 11.12
N ARG A 133 10.67 -11.38 10.02
CA ARG A 133 12.04 -10.87 9.99
C ARG A 133 12.02 -9.36 9.92
N ILE A 134 12.42 -8.70 10.99
CA ILE A 134 12.60 -7.24 11.01
C ILE A 134 14.08 -6.95 10.77
N SER A 135 14.36 -6.21 9.70
CA SER A 135 15.71 -5.80 9.36
C SER A 135 15.98 -4.42 9.95
N GLY A 136 17.08 -4.24 10.66
CA GLY A 136 17.49 -2.94 11.20
C GLY A 136 16.78 -2.53 12.49
N ASN A 137 16.94 -1.26 12.85
CA ASN A 137 16.61 -0.72 14.16
C ASN A 137 15.74 0.53 14.09
N ALA A 138 15.02 0.79 12.99
CA ALA A 138 14.15 1.97 12.87
C ALA A 138 12.75 1.78 13.44
N LEU A 139 12.31 0.53 13.69
CA LEU A 139 11.00 0.25 14.28
C LEU A 139 10.89 0.91 15.67
N ARG A 140 9.85 1.71 15.87
CA ARG A 140 9.58 2.46 17.12
C ARG A 140 8.27 2.05 17.77
N LYS A 141 7.31 1.56 16.99
CA LYS A 141 5.97 1.24 17.48
C LYS A 141 5.43 -0.03 16.84
N ILE A 142 4.85 -0.89 17.66
CA ILE A 142 4.01 -2.02 17.27
C ILE A 142 2.64 -1.75 17.88
N GLY A 143 1.61 -1.76 17.04
CA GLY A 143 0.23 -1.49 17.43
C GLY A 143 -0.41 -2.61 18.23
N ASP A 144 -1.57 -2.30 18.80
CA ASP A 144 -2.35 -3.24 19.61
C ASP A 144 -2.76 -4.45 18.76
N ALA A 145 -2.61 -5.64 19.35
CA ALA A 145 -2.94 -6.91 18.71
C ALA A 145 -2.31 -7.11 17.31
N ALA A 146 -1.21 -6.40 16.98
CA ALA A 146 -0.60 -6.45 15.65
C ALA A 146 -0.28 -7.86 15.17
N PHE A 147 0.01 -8.80 16.08
CA PHE A 147 0.32 -10.20 15.77
C PHE A 147 -0.61 -11.19 16.52
N ALA A 148 -1.83 -10.76 16.90
CA ALA A 148 -2.76 -11.65 17.59
C ALA A 148 -3.24 -12.77 16.67
N GLY A 149 -3.17 -14.03 17.12
CA GLY A 149 -3.61 -15.18 16.32
C GLY A 149 -2.73 -15.48 15.10
N CYS A 150 -1.48 -15.01 15.09
CA CYS A 150 -0.44 -15.49 14.19
C CYS A 150 0.09 -16.86 14.64
#